data_AF-A0A843F0S5-F1
#
_entry.id   AF-A0A843F0S5-F1
#
_cell.length_a   1.000
_cell.length_b   1.000
_cell.length_c   1.000
_cell.angle_alpha   90.00
_cell.angle_beta   90.00
_cell.angle_gamma   90.00
#
_symmetry.space_group_name_H-M   'P 1'
#
loop_
_entity.id
_entity.type
_entity.pdbx_description
1 polymer ?
#
loop_
_entity_poly.entity_id
_entity_poly.type
_entity_poly.pdbx_seq_one_letter_code
_entity_poly.pdbx_strand_id
1 'polypeptide(L)'
;MAEISDAIAMIKKAESDAEQLIIDSESQSKDLIAESNVKAEEIISQAKLAAEDQAKDTVFDAEDKAKKEAQSIAEQSKKDVQALKDKAMANVDDAASIIVKNIL
;
A
#
# COMPACT_ATOMS: atom_id res chain seq x y z
N MET A 1 -7.43 75.23 16.47
CA MET A 1 -6.08 74.66 16.71
C MET A 1 -6.13 73.37 17.52
N ALA A 2 -6.92 73.28 18.59
CA ALA A 2 -7.11 72.02 19.35
C ALA A 2 -7.68 70.86 18.51
N GLU A 3 -8.75 71.11 17.74
CA GLU A 3 -9.41 70.06 16.92
C GLU A 3 -8.51 69.45 15.83
N ILE A 4 -7.60 70.24 15.25
CA ILE A 4 -6.65 69.75 14.24
C ILE A 4 -5.57 68.88 14.90
N SER A 5 -5.15 69.23 16.11
CA SER A 5 -4.17 68.44 16.88
C SER A 5 -4.75 67.08 17.28
N ASP A 6 -6.02 67.03 17.69
CA ASP A 6 -6.71 65.79 18.04
C ASP A 6 -6.91 64.89 16.81
N ALA A 7 -7.28 65.48 15.66
CA ALA A 7 -7.39 64.74 14.40
C ALA A 7 -6.05 64.11 13.99
N ILE A 8 -4.94 64.83 14.11
CA ILE A 8 -3.60 64.30 13.81
C ILE A 8 -3.22 63.16 14.77
N ALA A 9 -3.54 63.29 16.06
CA ALA A 9 -3.29 62.24 17.03
C ALA A 9 -4.10 60.96 16.72
N MET A 10 -5.36 61.11 16.29
CA MET A 10 -6.19 59.99 15.84
C MET A 10 -5.62 59.33 14.57
N ILE A 11 -5.15 60.11 13.59
CA ILE A 11 -4.53 59.58 12.37
C ILE A 11 -3.28 58.76 12.71
N LYS A 12 -2.37 59.30 13.53
CA LYS A 12 -1.16 58.57 13.94
C LYS A 12 -1.47 57.28 14.69
N LYS A 13 -2.50 57.30 15.53
CA LYS A 13 -2.96 56.08 16.21
C LYS A 13 -3.48 55.06 15.20
N ALA A 14 -4.32 55.49 14.25
CA ALA A 14 -4.83 54.60 13.21
C ALA A 14 -3.71 54.04 12.32
N GLU A 15 -2.68 54.82 12.00
CA GLU A 15 -1.48 54.36 11.29
C GLU A 15 -0.74 53.28 12.09
N SER A 16 -0.50 53.51 13.39
CA SER A 16 0.15 52.52 14.26
C SER A 16 -0.68 51.25 14.42
N ASP A 17 -2.00 51.37 14.56
CA ASP A 17 -2.91 50.22 14.67
C ASP A 17 -2.92 49.41 13.36
N ALA A 18 -2.86 50.08 12.21
CA ALA A 18 -2.79 49.43 10.90
C ALA A 18 -1.44 48.73 10.67
N GLU A 19 -0.32 49.35 11.06
CA GLU A 19 1.01 48.72 11.00
C GLU A 19 1.07 47.46 11.87
N GLN A 20 0.52 47.52 13.09
CA GLN A 20 0.46 46.36 13.96
C GLN A 20 -0.39 45.24 13.34
N LEU A 21 -1.54 45.58 12.75
CA LEU A 21 -2.40 44.62 12.07
C LEU A 21 -1.71 43.93 10.89
N ILE A 22 -0.86 44.65 10.14
CA ILE A 22 -0.06 44.06 9.06
C ILE A 22 0.93 43.05 9.64
N ILE A 23 1.69 43.44 10.67
CA ILE A 23 2.69 42.57 11.31
C ILE A 23 2.03 41.29 11.86
N ASP A 24 0.91 41.45 12.56
CA ASP A 24 0.17 40.33 13.15
C ASP A 24 -0.36 39.39 12.05
N SER A 25 -0.90 39.96 10.97
CA SER A 25 -1.40 39.20 9.83
C SER A 25 -0.28 38.43 9.11
N GLU A 26 0.88 39.04 8.94
CA GLU A 26 2.06 38.38 8.36
C GLU A 26 2.57 37.23 9.23
N SER A 27 2.59 37.42 10.55
CA SER A 27 2.97 36.37 11.51
C SER A 27 1.98 35.21 11.45
N GLN A 28 0.68 35.49 11.57
CA GLN A 28 -0.37 34.46 11.51
C GLN A 28 -0.33 33.68 10.20
N SER A 29 -0.09 34.36 9.07
CA SER A 29 0.05 33.70 7.77
C SER A 29 1.21 32.72 7.75
N LYS A 30 2.38 33.11 8.29
CA LYS A 30 3.55 32.23 8.38
C LYS A 30 3.28 31.03 9.29
N ASP A 31 2.63 31.25 10.43
CA ASP A 31 2.28 30.18 11.36
C ASP A 31 1.29 29.18 10.72
N LEU A 32 0.29 29.67 10.00
CA LEU A 32 -0.66 28.83 9.26
C LEU A 32 0.01 28.01 8.17
N ILE A 33 0.97 28.59 7.44
CA ILE A 33 1.75 27.87 6.42
C ILE A 33 2.59 26.78 7.08
N ALA A 34 3.26 27.09 8.19
CA ALA A 34 4.08 26.12 8.91
C ALA A 34 3.22 24.96 9.45
N GLU A 35 2.10 25.25 10.08
CA GLU A 35 1.16 24.23 10.58
C GLU A 35 0.60 23.37 9.44
N SER A 36 0.26 23.98 8.31
CA SER A 36 -0.23 23.27 7.13
C SER A 36 0.82 22.33 6.56
N ASN A 37 2.09 22.74 6.52
CA ASN A 37 3.18 21.90 6.07
C ASN A 37 3.39 20.69 6.99
N VAL A 38 3.38 20.90 8.31
CA VAL A 38 3.48 19.80 9.29
C VAL A 38 2.34 18.80 9.11
N LYS A 39 1.09 19.28 9.00
CA LYS A 39 -0.07 18.41 8.76
C LYS A 39 0.05 17.64 7.44
N ALA A 40 0.55 18.29 6.39
CA ALA A 40 0.76 17.64 5.10
C ALA A 40 1.80 16.52 5.20
N GLU A 41 2.92 16.77 5.89
CA GLU A 41 3.96 15.76 6.13
C GLU A 41 3.44 14.58 6.96
N GLU A 42 2.65 14.85 8.01
CA GLU A 42 2.00 13.81 8.81
C GLU A 42 1.06 12.93 7.97
N ILE A 43 0.21 13.55 7.14
CA ILE A 43 -0.70 12.82 6.25
C ILE A 43 0.09 11.95 5.26
N ILE A 44 1.14 12.49 4.65
CA ILE A 44 1.99 11.74 3.72
C ILE A 44 2.69 10.57 4.43
N SER A 45 3.19 10.80 5.65
CA SER A 45 3.86 9.76 6.45
C SER A 45 2.89 8.62 6.81
N GLN A 46 1.69 8.97 7.29
CA GLN A 46 0.66 7.99 7.60
C GLN A 46 0.21 7.21 6.36
N ALA A 47 0.03 7.89 5.22
CA ALA A 47 -0.31 7.24 3.96
C ALA A 47 0.77 6.26 3.50
N LYS A 48 2.05 6.60 3.67
CA LYS A 48 3.17 5.69 3.37
C LYS A 48 3.16 4.45 4.26
N LEU A 49 3.00 4.63 5.58
CA LEU A 49 2.92 3.50 6.52
C LEU A 49 1.75 2.57 6.18
N ALA A 50 0.56 3.13 5.92
CA ALA A 50 -0.60 2.35 5.52
C ALA A 50 -0.37 1.59 4.20
N ALA A 51 0.29 2.22 3.22
CA ALA A 51 0.62 1.58 1.96
C ALA A 51 1.65 0.44 2.13
N GLU A 52 2.65 0.63 3.00
CA GLU A 52 3.64 -0.41 3.32
C GLU A 52 3.00 -1.62 4.00
N ASP A 53 2.11 -1.39 4.95
CA ASP A 53 1.40 -2.48 5.64
C ASP A 53 0.44 -3.21 4.70
N GLN A 54 -0.32 -2.47 3.87
CA GLN A 54 -1.17 -3.09 2.85
C GLN A 54 -0.35 -3.90 1.82
N ALA A 55 0.86 -3.44 1.47
CA ALA A 55 1.74 -4.18 0.58
C ALA A 55 2.22 -5.49 1.21
N LYS A 56 2.59 -5.47 2.50
CA LYS A 56 2.95 -6.70 3.25
C LYS A 56 1.79 -7.68 3.29
N ASP A 57 0.58 -7.22 3.60
CA ASP A 57 -0.61 -8.06 3.65
C ASP A 57 -0.89 -8.69 2.27
N THR A 58 -0.76 -7.91 1.20
CA THR A 58 -0.93 -8.39 -0.18
C THR A 58 0.07 -9.49 -0.52
N VAL A 59 1.34 -9.32 -0.14
CA VAL A 59 2.39 -10.33 -0.37
C VAL A 59 2.10 -11.59 0.43
N PHE A 60 1.75 -11.45 1.71
CA PHE A 60 1.43 -12.59 2.57
C PHE A 60 0.24 -13.40 2.05
N ASP A 61 -0.84 -12.73 1.63
CA ASP A 61 -2.01 -13.38 1.04
C ASP A 61 -1.67 -14.08 -0.28
N ALA A 62 -0.80 -13.48 -1.10
CA ALA A 62 -0.35 -14.10 -2.34
C ALA A 62 0.50 -15.35 -2.06
N GLU A 63 1.40 -15.30 -1.07
CA GLU A 63 2.21 -16.45 -0.64
C GLU A 63 1.34 -17.59 -0.09
N ASP A 64 0.35 -17.28 0.75
CA ASP A 64 -0.56 -18.29 1.29
C ASP A 64 -1.40 -18.96 0.19
N LYS A 65 -1.92 -18.17 -0.76
CA LYS A 65 -2.63 -18.70 -1.93
C LYS A 65 -1.73 -19.59 -2.78
N ALA A 66 -0.52 -19.12 -3.10
CA ALA A 66 0.44 -19.90 -3.89
C ALA A 66 0.80 -21.22 -3.19
N LYS A 67 0.96 -21.21 -1.86
CA LYS A 67 1.22 -22.43 -1.09
C LYS A 67 0.05 -23.42 -1.14
N LYS A 68 -1.19 -22.94 -1.01
CA LYS A 68 -2.40 -23.78 -1.13
C LYS A 68 -2.54 -24.36 -2.53
N GLU A 69 -2.30 -23.55 -3.57
CA GLU A 69 -2.32 -24.02 -4.95
C GLU A 69 -1.24 -25.08 -5.20
N ALA A 70 -0.01 -24.86 -4.73
CA ALA A 70 1.08 -25.82 -4.85
C ALA A 70 0.74 -27.16 -4.17
N GLN A 71 0.13 -27.12 -2.99
CA GLN A 71 -0.36 -28.33 -2.30
C GLN A 71 -1.42 -29.05 -3.13
N SER A 72 -2.40 -28.33 -3.66
CA SER A 72 -3.45 -28.90 -4.52
C SER A 72 -2.87 -29.54 -5.78
N ILE A 73 -1.88 -28.90 -6.43
CA ILE A 73 -1.20 -29.43 -7.61
C ILE A 73 -0.42 -30.70 -7.26
N ALA A 74 0.27 -30.72 -6.12
CA ALA A 74 1.02 -31.90 -5.67
C ALA A 74 0.09 -33.08 -5.38
N GLU A 75 -1.04 -32.84 -4.72
CA GLU A 75 -2.06 -33.87 -4.48
C GLU A 75 -2.66 -34.40 -5.78
N GLN A 76 -2.99 -33.52 -6.73
CA GLN A 76 -3.51 -33.92 -8.03
C GLN A 76 -2.48 -34.72 -8.82
N SER A 77 -1.24 -34.25 -8.87
CA SER A 77 -0.14 -34.94 -9.54
C SER A 77 0.08 -36.34 -8.96
N LYS A 78 -0.03 -36.51 -7.64
CA LYS A 78 0.06 -37.82 -7.00
C LYS A 78 -1.07 -38.76 -7.43
N LYS A 79 -2.31 -38.26 -7.55
CA LYS A 79 -3.43 -39.04 -8.07
C LYS A 79 -3.21 -39.44 -9.53
N ASP A 80 -2.73 -38.52 -10.36
CA ASP A 80 -2.49 -38.75 -11.79
C ASP A 80 -1.38 -39.80 -12.00
N VAL A 81 -0.28 -39.71 -11.24
CA VAL A 81 0.80 -40.71 -11.27
C VAL A 81 0.31 -42.08 -10.83
N GLN A 82 -0.51 -42.14 -9.78
CA GLN A 82 -1.07 -43.41 -9.31
C GLN A 82 -1.99 -44.03 -10.37
N ALA A 83 -2.89 -43.23 -10.95
CA ALA A 83 -3.78 -43.67 -12.02
C ALA A 83 -3.01 -44.16 -13.26
N LEU A 84 -1.92 -43.46 -13.63
CA LEU A 84 -1.03 -43.87 -14.71
C LEU A 84 -0.35 -45.21 -14.39
N LYS A 85 0.16 -45.37 -13.16
CA LYS A 85 0.80 -46.61 -12.71
C LYS A 85 -0.18 -47.77 -12.76
N ASP A 86 -1.40 -47.59 -12.24
CA ASP A 86 -2.43 -48.64 -12.22
C ASP A 86 -2.80 -49.07 -13.64
N LYS A 87 -2.97 -48.09 -14.54
CA LYS A 87 -3.22 -48.35 -15.96
C LYS A 87 -2.06 -49.08 -16.64
N ALA A 88 -0.81 -48.72 -16.32
CA ALA A 88 0.36 -49.39 -16.87
C ALA A 88 0.45 -50.84 -16.37
N MET A 89 0.28 -51.07 -15.06
CA MET A 89 0.36 -52.40 -14.45
C MET A 89 -0.69 -53.36 -15.01
N ALA A 90 -1.89 -52.89 -15.33
CA ALA A 90 -2.93 -53.71 -15.95
C ALA A 90 -2.54 -54.29 -17.33
N ASN A 91 -1.57 -53.70 -18.02
CA ASN A 91 -1.14 -54.14 -19.36
C ASN A 91 0.19 -54.90 -19.36
N VAL A 92 0.84 -55.07 -18.20
CA VAL A 92 2.18 -55.69 -18.11
C VAL A 92 2.13 -57.17 -18.49
N ASP A 93 1.15 -57.91 -17.98
CA ASP A 93 1.04 -59.35 -18.21
C ASP A 93 0.75 -59.69 -19.68
N ASP A 94 -0.14 -58.92 -20.32
CA ASP A 94 -0.46 -59.04 -21.74
C ASP A 94 0.77 -58.72 -22.61
N ALA A 95 1.49 -57.65 -22.30
CA ALA A 95 2.72 -57.30 -22.99
C ALA A 95 3.79 -58.39 -22.84
N ALA A 96 3.97 -58.95 -21.64
CA ALA A 96 4.87 -60.06 -21.39
C ALA A 96 4.48 -61.30 -22.21
N SER A 97 3.18 -61.62 -22.28
CA SER A 97 2.68 -62.74 -23.08
C SER A 97 2.93 -62.56 -24.58
N ILE A 98 2.79 -61.34 -25.11
CA ILE A 98 3.09 -61.03 -26.52
C ILE A 98 4.58 -61.19 -26.81
N ILE A 99 5.46 -60.75 -25.92
CA ILE A 99 6.91 -60.88 -26.06
C ILE A 99 7.30 -62.36 -26.12
N VAL A 100 6.81 -63.17 -25.17
CA VAL A 100 7.12 -64.62 -25.12
C VAL A 100 6.66 -65.33 -26.40
N LYS A 101 5.47 -65.00 -26.92
CA LYS A 101 4.94 -65.58 -28.18
C LYS A 101 5.74 -65.24 -29.43
N ASN A 102 6.49 -64.13 -29.44
CA ASN A 102 7.27 -63.70 -30.59
C ASN A 102 8.72 -64.19 -30.55
N ILE A 103 9.20 -64.65 -29.38
CA ILE A 103 10.58 -65.13 -29.19
C ILE A 103 10.67 -66.66 -29.28
N LEU A 104 9.63 -67.37 -28.85
CA LEU A 104 9.48 -68.84 -28.97
C LEU A 104 8.79 -69.22 -30.28
#